data_AF-A0A502FYU4-F1
#
_entry.id   AF-A0A502FYU4-F1
#
_cell.length_a   1.000
_cell.length_b   1.000
_cell.length_c   1.000
_cell.angle_alpha   90.00
_cell.angle_beta   90.00
_cell.angle_gamma   90.00
#
_symmetry.space_group_name_H-M   'P 1'
#
loop_
_entity.id
_entity.type
_entity.pdbx_description
1 polymer ?
#
loop_
_entity_poly.entity_id
_entity_poly.type
_entity_poly.pdbx_seq_one_letter_code
_entity_poly.pdbx_strand_id
1 'polypeptide(L)'
;MNWIAIIAGLSGALAIGAGAFGAHGAGKEAAEWLKTGAHYQLIHAVAALVALRMEARGPAWLFLVGGAVFAVSLYLMALGAPRWFGAITPIGGAALIAGWLWLAWAARG
;
A
#
# COMPACT_ATOMS: atom_id res chain seq x y z
N MET A 1 -4.88 11.69 -19.24
CA MET A 1 -5.12 10.39 -18.55
C MET A 1 -4.59 10.48 -17.13
N ASN A 2 -5.39 10.15 -16.12
CA ASN A 2 -4.97 10.29 -14.72
C ASN A 2 -4.35 9.00 -14.19
N TRP A 3 -3.04 8.86 -14.36
CA TRP A 3 -2.29 7.66 -13.94
C TRP A 3 -2.43 7.33 -12.46
N ILE A 4 -2.55 8.32 -11.58
CA ILE A 4 -2.74 8.10 -10.14
C ILE A 4 -4.04 7.33 -9.89
N ALA A 5 -5.14 7.71 -10.54
CA ALA A 5 -6.42 7.03 -10.38
C ALA A 5 -6.38 5.59 -10.93
N ILE A 6 -5.70 5.37 -12.06
CA ILE A 6 -5.53 4.04 -12.65
C ILE A 6 -4.72 3.14 -11.70
N ILE A 7 -3.57 3.61 -11.23
CA ILE A 7 -2.68 2.84 -10.34
C ILE A 7 -3.36 2.61 -8.99
N ALA A 8 -4.09 3.58 -8.44
CA ALA A 8 -4.85 3.40 -7.21
C ALA A 8 -5.95 2.32 -7.37
N GLY A 9 -6.68 2.33 -8.48
CA GLY A 9 -7.68 1.31 -8.77
C GLY A 9 -7.08 -0.10 -8.86
N LEU A 10 -5.98 -0.24 -9.60
CA LEU A 10 -5.25 -1.51 -9.70
C LEU A 10 -4.67 -1.95 -8.34
N SER A 11 -4.14 -1.01 -7.56
CA SER A 11 -3.62 -1.27 -6.22
C SER A 11 -4.71 -1.77 -5.27
N GLY A 12 -5.91 -1.18 -5.32
CA GLY A 12 -7.06 -1.65 -4.56
C GLY A 12 -7.50 -3.06 -4.97
N ALA A 13 -7.54 -3.36 -6.27
CA ALA A 13 -7.87 -4.70 -6.77
C ALA A 13 -6.86 -5.76 -6.32
N LEU A 14 -5.55 -5.44 -6.40
CA LEU A 14 -4.48 -6.32 -5.92
C LEU A 14 -4.58 -6.57 -4.41
N ALA A 15 -4.82 -5.51 -3.64
CA ALA A 15 -4.98 -5.61 -2.18
C ALA A 15 -6.14 -6.53 -1.79
N ILE A 16 -7.29 -6.42 -2.48
CA ILE A 16 -8.44 -7.29 -2.26
C ILE A 16 -8.07 -8.75 -2.59
N GLY A 17 -7.42 -8.99 -3.73
CA GLY A 17 -6.97 -10.33 -4.13
C GLY A 17 -6.03 -10.97 -3.12
N ALA A 18 -5.01 -10.23 -2.67
CA ALA A 18 -4.06 -10.69 -1.67
C ALA A 18 -4.72 -10.97 -0.31
N GLY A 19 -5.60 -10.07 0.15
CA GLY A 19 -6.33 -10.22 1.41
C GLY A 19 -7.27 -11.43 1.39
N ALA A 20 -8.00 -11.64 0.29
CA ALA A 20 -8.89 -12.79 0.12
C ALA A 20 -8.12 -14.12 0.07
N PHE A 21 -7.00 -14.16 -0.66
CA PHE A 21 -6.11 -15.31 -0.66
C PHE A 21 -5.54 -15.58 0.75
N GLY A 22 -5.14 -14.54 1.48
CA GLY A 22 -4.70 -14.66 2.87
C GLY A 22 -5.78 -15.20 3.81
N ALA A 23 -7.07 -14.91 3.57
CA ALA A 23 -8.17 -15.37 4.41
C ALA A 23 -8.57 -16.83 4.18
N HIS A 24 -8.41 -17.34 2.95
CA HIS A 24 -9.01 -18.62 2.55
C HIS A 24 -8.02 -19.63 1.95
N GLY A 25 -6.87 -19.18 1.42
CA GLY A 25 -5.95 -20.01 0.65
C GLY A 25 -4.52 -20.09 1.19
N ALA A 26 -4.15 -19.30 2.20
CA ALA A 26 -2.80 -19.23 2.73
C ALA A 26 -2.66 -19.92 4.10
N GLY A 27 -1.46 -20.47 4.37
CA GLY A 27 -1.08 -20.95 5.71
C GLY A 27 -0.99 -19.81 6.72
N LYS A 28 -1.06 -20.13 8.02
CA LYS A 28 -1.24 -19.15 9.12
C LYS A 28 -0.28 -17.94 9.05
N GLU A 29 1.02 -18.16 8.86
CA GLU A 29 1.99 -17.06 8.80
C GLU A 29 1.86 -16.23 7.51
N ALA A 30 1.75 -16.89 6.36
CA ALA A 30 1.56 -16.23 5.07
C ALA A 30 0.26 -15.40 5.05
N ALA A 31 -0.80 -15.89 5.69
CA ALA A 31 -2.06 -15.20 5.86
C ALA A 31 -1.89 -13.86 6.60
N GLU A 32 -1.09 -13.81 7.66
CA GLU A 32 -0.84 -12.57 8.42
C GLU A 32 -0.12 -11.52 7.58
N TRP A 33 0.89 -11.92 6.79
CA TRP A 33 1.60 -11.01 5.90
C TRP A 33 0.71 -10.51 4.75
N LEU A 34 -0.06 -11.39 4.13
CA LEU A 34 -1.00 -11.02 3.07
C LEU A 34 -2.07 -10.06 3.57
N LYS A 35 -2.67 -10.34 4.73
CA LYS A 35 -3.69 -9.45 5.34
C LYS A 35 -3.11 -8.11 5.71
N THR A 36 -1.92 -8.09 6.31
CA THR A 36 -1.24 -6.83 6.69
C THR A 36 -0.88 -6.01 5.46
N GLY A 37 -0.23 -6.61 4.45
CA GLY A 37 0.11 -5.93 3.20
C GLY A 37 -1.14 -5.41 2.48
N ALA A 38 -2.20 -6.21 2.39
CA ALA A 38 -3.48 -5.84 1.79
C ALA A 38 -4.14 -4.66 2.52
N HIS A 39 -4.15 -4.67 3.84
CA HIS A 39 -4.72 -3.60 4.63
C HIS A 39 -4.04 -2.25 4.32
N TYR A 40 -2.70 -2.22 4.40
CA TYR A 40 -1.94 -1.00 4.11
C TYR A 40 -2.05 -0.59 2.64
N GLN A 41 -2.00 -1.51 1.68
CA GLN A 41 -2.15 -1.20 0.26
C GLN A 41 -3.52 -0.61 -0.07
N LEU A 42 -4.59 -1.17 0.50
CA LEU A 42 -5.96 -0.73 0.22
C LEU A 42 -6.25 0.65 0.82
N ILE A 43 -5.87 0.88 2.07
CA ILE A 43 -6.04 2.18 2.74
C ILE A 43 -5.32 3.27 1.94
N HIS A 44 -4.08 3.02 1.52
CA HIS A 44 -3.29 4.04 0.85
C HIS A 44 -3.67 4.20 -0.63
N ALA A 45 -4.24 3.18 -1.27
CA ALA A 45 -4.89 3.36 -2.57
C ALA A 45 -6.09 4.31 -2.48
N VAL A 46 -6.94 4.14 -1.46
CA VAL A 46 -8.07 5.06 -1.21
C VAL A 46 -7.57 6.46 -0.85
N ALA A 47 -6.57 6.57 0.04
CA ALA A 47 -5.97 7.84 0.40
C ALA A 47 -5.35 8.55 -0.80
N ALA A 48 -4.75 7.82 -1.76
CA ALA A 48 -4.24 8.40 -2.99
C ALA A 48 -5.35 8.98 -3.88
N LEU A 49 -6.50 8.33 -3.97
CA LEU A 49 -7.68 8.88 -4.67
C LEU A 49 -8.20 10.15 -4.00
N VAL A 50 -8.26 10.18 -2.66
CA VAL A 50 -8.66 11.36 -1.89
C VAL A 50 -7.66 12.50 -2.08
N ALA A 51 -6.37 12.23 -1.91
CA ALA A 51 -5.31 13.21 -2.11
C ALA A 51 -5.32 13.78 -3.54
N LEU A 52 -5.59 12.94 -4.54
CA LEU A 52 -5.77 13.39 -5.92
C LEU A 52 -6.97 14.35 -6.07
N ARG A 53 -8.08 14.12 -5.37
CA ARG A 53 -9.26 15.02 -5.37
C ARG A 53 -9.00 16.33 -4.62
N MET A 54 -8.07 16.33 -3.69
CA MET A 54 -7.57 17.53 -3.00
C MET A 54 -6.43 18.23 -3.77
N GLU A 55 -6.17 17.81 -5.02
CA GLU A 55 -5.05 18.29 -5.85
C GLU A 55 -3.65 18.05 -5.24
N ALA A 56 -3.56 17.26 -4.16
CA ALA A 56 -2.35 16.87 -3.45
C ALA A 56 -1.66 15.67 -4.13
N ARG A 57 -1.14 15.88 -5.34
CA ARG A 57 -0.51 14.83 -6.16
C ARG A 57 0.75 14.22 -5.53
N GLY A 58 1.51 15.00 -4.76
CA GLY A 58 2.71 14.55 -4.05
C GLY A 58 2.40 13.45 -3.02
N PRO A 59 1.54 13.74 -2.03
CA PRO A 59 1.03 12.72 -1.09
C PRO A 59 0.43 11.50 -1.79
N ALA A 60 -0.34 11.69 -2.86
CA ALA A 60 -0.93 10.58 -3.60
C ALA A 60 0.13 9.60 -4.14
N TRP A 61 1.25 10.10 -4.67
CA TRP A 61 2.36 9.25 -5.11
C TRP A 61 3.07 8.55 -3.96
N LEU A 62 3.29 9.24 -2.84
CA LEU A 62 3.89 8.60 -1.65
C LEU A 62 3.03 7.46 -1.13
N PHE A 63 1.70 7.61 -1.15
CA PHE A 63 0.77 6.55 -0.78
C PHE A 63 0.83 5.36 -1.74
N LEU A 64 0.87 5.60 -3.06
CA LEU A 64 0.92 4.52 -4.05
C LEU A 64 2.26 3.77 -4.04
N VAL A 65 3.38 4.51 -4.05
CA VAL A 65 4.72 3.91 -4.06
C VAL A 65 5.02 3.26 -2.71
N GLY A 66 4.75 3.96 -1.61
CA GLY A 66 4.94 3.43 -0.26
C GLY A 66 4.07 2.21 0.00
N GLY A 67 2.79 2.25 -0.42
CA GLY A 67 1.86 1.14 -0.30
C GLY A 67 2.28 -0.07 -1.13
N ALA A 68 2.75 0.14 -2.36
CA ALA A 68 3.27 -0.92 -3.21
C ALA A 68 4.53 -1.57 -2.59
N VAL A 69 5.52 -0.77 -2.18
CA VAL A 69 6.76 -1.28 -1.57
C VAL A 69 6.46 -2.06 -0.28
N PHE A 70 5.61 -1.51 0.58
CA PHE A 70 5.20 -2.14 1.83
C PHE A 70 4.51 -3.48 1.56
N ALA A 71 3.49 -3.48 0.70
CA ALA A 71 2.65 -4.66 0.47
C ALA A 71 3.37 -5.75 -0.32
N VAL A 72 4.06 -5.40 -1.41
CA VAL A 72 4.80 -6.37 -2.23
C VAL A 72 5.87 -7.07 -1.40
N SER A 73 6.56 -6.38 -0.50
CA SER A 73 7.55 -7.01 0.39
C SER A 73 6.93 -8.11 1.26
N LEU A 74 5.75 -7.86 1.82
CA LEU A 74 5.01 -8.85 2.62
C LEU A 74 4.42 -9.97 1.75
N TYR A 75 3.91 -9.65 0.56
CA TYR A 75 3.35 -10.63 -0.36
C TYR A 75 4.42 -11.59 -0.87
N LEU A 76 5.60 -11.09 -1.21
CA LEU A 76 6.73 -11.92 -1.61
C LEU A 76 7.10 -12.90 -0.51
N MET A 77 7.18 -12.46 0.75
CA MET A 77 7.43 -13.37 1.89
C MET A 77 6.32 -14.43 2.02
N ALA A 78 5.06 -14.04 1.85
CA ALA A 78 3.93 -14.98 1.88
C ALA A 78 3.96 -16.02 0.76
N LEU A 79 4.59 -15.68 -0.37
CA LEU A 79 4.79 -16.56 -1.52
C LEU A 79 6.14 -17.30 -1.49
N GLY A 80 6.87 -17.24 -0.36
CA GLY A 80 8.09 -18.02 -0.14
C GLY A 80 9.41 -17.28 -0.38
N ALA A 81 9.39 -15.95 -0.58
CA ALA A 81 10.61 -15.16 -0.63
C ALA A 81 11.31 -15.13 0.75
N PRO A 82 12.63 -14.90 0.79
CA PRO A 82 13.37 -14.83 2.05
C PRO A 82 12.83 -13.78 3.03
N ARG A 83 12.89 -14.08 4.33
CA ARG A 83 12.36 -13.20 5.39
C ARG A 83 13.00 -11.81 5.45
N TRP A 84 14.20 -11.63 4.87
CA TRP A 84 14.85 -10.33 4.84
C TRP A 84 14.10 -9.31 3.97
N PHE A 85 13.18 -9.74 3.10
CA PHE A 85 12.25 -8.84 2.42
C PHE A 85 11.43 -8.01 3.42
N GLY A 86 11.20 -8.50 4.63
CA GLY A 86 10.60 -7.73 5.72
C GLY A 86 11.40 -6.48 6.12
N ALA A 87 12.70 -6.42 5.82
CA ALA A 87 13.52 -5.22 6.04
C ALA A 87 13.28 -4.12 4.98
N ILE A 88 12.63 -4.43 3.86
CA ILE A 88 12.19 -3.45 2.86
C ILE A 88 10.87 -2.80 3.28
N THR A 89 10.01 -3.52 4.01
CA THR A 89 8.72 -3.02 4.49
C THR A 89 8.80 -1.66 5.23
N PRO A 90 9.78 -1.41 6.11
CA PRO A 90 9.98 -0.09 6.73
C PRO A 90 10.19 1.07 5.75
N ILE A 91 10.79 0.84 4.58
CA ILE A 91 10.98 1.88 3.56
C ILE A 91 9.63 2.32 3.00
N GLY A 92 8.76 1.34 2.72
CA GLY A 92 7.37 1.61 2.34
C GLY A 92 6.63 2.36 3.45
N GLY A 93 6.76 1.90 4.70
CA GLY A 93 6.15 2.53 5.87
C GLY A 93 6.58 4.00 6.06
N ALA A 94 7.87 4.30 5.89
CA ALA A 94 8.39 5.65 5.96
C ALA A 94 7.81 6.56 4.87
N ALA A 95 7.67 6.06 3.64
CA ALA A 95 7.00 6.79 2.56
C ALA A 95 5.51 7.05 2.85
N LEU A 96 4.81 6.08 3.43
CA LEU A 96 3.41 6.23 3.84
C LEU A 96 3.25 7.30 4.94
N ILE A 97 4.12 7.29 5.95
CA ILE A 97 4.17 8.32 7.00
C ILE A 97 4.41 9.70 6.38
N ALA A 98 5.43 9.82 5.52
CA ALA A 98 5.72 11.07 4.82
C ALA A 98 4.54 11.55 3.96
N GLY A 99 3.81 10.63 3.33
CA GLY A 99 2.59 10.93 2.58
C GLY A 99 1.51 11.57 3.44
N TRP A 100 1.24 11.01 4.62
CA TRP A 100 0.24 11.56 5.55
C TRP A 100 0.66 12.90 6.12
N LEU A 101 1.93 13.04 6.53
CA LEU A 101 2.46 14.31 7.04
C LEU A 101 2.41 15.40 5.98
N TRP A 102 2.75 15.08 4.73
CA TRP A 102 2.66 16.02 3.62
C TRP A 102 1.21 16.35 3.29
N LEU A 103 0.29 15.38 3.30
CA LEU A 103 -1.14 15.67 3.09
C LEU A 103 -1.68 16.62 4.16
N ALA A 104 -1.34 16.38 5.44
CA ALA A 104 -1.72 17.27 6.55
C ALA A 104 -1.14 18.68 6.36
N TRP A 105 0.11 18.78 5.93
CA TRP A 105 0.74 20.06 5.61
C TRP A 105 0.11 20.76 4.41
N ALA A 106 -0.35 20.02 3.40
CA ALA A 106 -1.00 20.58 2.23
C ALA A 106 -2.42 21.08 2.54
N ALA A 107 -3.12 20.44 3.49
CA ALA A 107 -4.49 20.79 3.88
C ALA A 107 -4.62 22.01 4.82
N ARG A 108 -3.50 22.65 5.20
CA ARG A 108 -3.50 23.79 6.14
C ARG A 108 -3.90 25.13 5.51
N GLY A 109 -4.20 25.16 4.21
CA GLY A 109 -4.56 26.35 3.43
C GLY A 109 -5.41 25.99 2.23
#